data_AF-A0AAV5ESZ6-F1
#
_entry.id   AF-A0AAV5ESZ6-F1
#
_cell.length_a   1.000
_cell.length_b   1.000
_cell.length_c   1.000
_cell.angle_alpha   90.00
_cell.angle_beta   90.00
_cell.angle_gamma   90.00
#
_symmetry.space_group_name_H-M   'P 1'
#
loop_
_entity.id
_entity.type
_entity.pdbx_description
1 polymer ?
#
loop_
_entity_poly.entity_id
_entity_poly.type
_entity_poly.pdbx_seq_one_letter_code
_entity_poly.pdbx_strand_id
1 'polypeptide(L)'
;MVPAMVMFVSGVTKYGERTLALRAASMGSLRSSMLTPPDPGPNYAKFVEECQSRMDAGLVARIIIVPERPQEEDVHMEVKREEYGDLVYRAHRFFLTFRRLFVDLILSFQDRIDSLAFFRRLHMEQAFKVVEIELVLMYESLHSKALVIHGWLGRGIRVFTLAAPVVSLLLFTRAAGDLPAVDVIITYVLLGGAILLELYAILLILISPWTYADLRRGASTSSDRLRPLAGAVFWLISYFQPEKRPRWSNQISQYNLISYCVKDTPRWYKQLMERLEWRWNFRVKTMWDSWRYTNKIAVSEQLKRLVFDQLKSKANSTMDPKSYRKLGEHRGQWALQRKGLYQKLGWSVDCEFDESILLWHIATDLCFYANNDPLPLAEMSREISNYMLFLLVMRPFMMTASIGQIRFGDTCAEAKNFFRRDDEIKHEEDCAGRLRDVNTSIARPRDVKGDRSKSVLF
;
A
#
# COMPACT_ATOMS: atom_id res chain seq x y z
N MET A 1 38.42 5.64 -30.95
CA MET A 1 37.06 5.82 -31.54
C MET A 1 36.13 4.65 -31.23
N VAL A 2 36.48 3.41 -31.57
CA VAL A 2 35.61 2.23 -31.36
C VAL A 2 35.20 2.00 -29.89
N PRO A 3 36.07 2.08 -28.87
CA PRO A 3 35.65 1.92 -27.46
C PRO A 3 34.61 2.96 -27.02
N ALA A 4 34.77 4.20 -27.47
CA ALA A 4 33.85 5.29 -27.17
C ALA A 4 32.48 5.07 -27.83
N MET A 5 32.44 4.56 -29.06
CA MET A 5 31.18 4.20 -29.75
C MET A 5 30.42 3.09 -29.01
N VAL A 6 31.12 2.04 -28.57
CA VAL A 6 30.50 0.94 -27.80
C VAL A 6 29.89 1.46 -26.49
N MET A 7 30.63 2.30 -25.76
CA MET A 7 30.12 2.94 -24.53
C MET A 7 28.96 3.90 -24.79
N PHE A 8 29.00 4.66 -25.89
CA PHE A 8 27.91 5.56 -26.28
C PHE A 8 26.62 4.80 -26.57
N VAL A 9 26.68 3.72 -27.36
CA VAL A 9 25.51 2.87 -27.63
C VAL A 9 24.95 2.28 -26.33
N SER A 10 25.81 1.75 -25.45
CA SER A 10 25.40 1.26 -24.13
C SER A 10 24.70 2.35 -23.29
N GLY A 11 25.21 3.58 -23.32
CA GLY A 11 24.60 4.74 -22.67
C GLY A 11 23.19 5.06 -23.21
N VAL A 12 23.03 5.09 -24.53
CA VAL A 12 21.73 5.32 -25.19
C VAL A 12 20.74 4.21 -24.83
N THR A 13 21.17 2.95 -24.84
CA THR A 13 20.32 1.81 -24.43
C THR A 13 19.85 1.94 -22.99
N LYS A 14 20.74 2.31 -22.05
CA LYS A 14 20.37 2.55 -20.64
C LYS A 14 19.37 3.69 -20.46
N TYR A 15 19.49 4.74 -21.27
CA TYR A 15 18.55 5.85 -21.25
C TYR A 15 17.18 5.42 -21.79
N GLY A 16 17.13 4.68 -22.89
CA GLY A 16 15.90 4.07 -23.41
C GLY A 16 15.22 3.16 -22.39
N GLU A 17 15.98 2.28 -21.73
CA GLU A 17 15.48 1.41 -20.64
C GLU A 17 14.85 2.23 -19.50
N ARG A 18 15.48 3.35 -19.11
CA ARG A 18 14.92 4.25 -18.07
C ARG A 18 13.58 4.84 -18.49
N THR A 19 13.47 5.31 -19.73
CA THR A 19 12.23 5.89 -20.25
C THR A 19 11.11 4.83 -20.34
N LEU A 20 11.44 3.62 -20.80
CA LEU A 20 10.50 2.50 -20.83
C LEU A 20 10.05 2.09 -19.42
N ALA A 21 10.96 2.06 -18.45
CA ALA A 21 10.64 1.76 -17.06
C ALA A 21 9.68 2.79 -16.46
N LEU A 22 9.93 4.09 -16.68
CA LEU A 22 9.04 5.16 -16.22
C LEU A 22 7.65 5.07 -16.87
N ARG A 23 7.59 4.75 -18.17
CA ARG A 23 6.33 4.53 -18.88
C ARG A 23 5.57 3.33 -18.31
N ALA A 24 6.25 2.20 -18.12
CA ALA A 24 5.65 0.97 -17.58
C ALA A 24 5.17 1.13 -16.14
N ALA A 25 5.88 1.92 -15.33
CA ALA A 25 5.52 2.22 -13.94
C ALA A 25 4.35 3.21 -13.80
N SER A 26 3.96 3.92 -14.87
CA SER A 26 2.81 4.82 -14.83
C SER A 26 1.52 4.04 -14.55
N MET A 27 0.64 4.58 -13.70
CA MET A 27 -0.60 3.89 -13.29
C MET A 27 -1.48 3.52 -14.49
N GLY A 28 -1.55 4.38 -15.51
CA GLY A 28 -2.29 4.10 -16.74
C GLY A 28 -1.73 2.91 -17.52
N SER A 29 -0.41 2.87 -17.72
CA SER A 29 0.26 1.76 -18.42
C SER A 29 0.19 0.45 -17.62
N LEU A 30 0.34 0.56 -16.30
CA LEU A 30 0.25 -0.56 -15.38
C LEU A 30 -1.15 -1.17 -15.44
N ARG A 31 -2.19 -0.34 -15.36
CA ARG A 31 -3.59 -0.75 -15.51
C ARG A 31 -3.83 -1.42 -16.86
N SER A 32 -3.45 -0.79 -17.98
CA SER A 32 -3.68 -1.34 -19.32
C SER A 32 -2.97 -2.69 -19.52
N SER A 33 -1.80 -2.90 -18.91
CA SER A 33 -1.05 -4.16 -19.00
C SER A 33 -1.72 -5.33 -18.28
N MET A 34 -2.67 -5.07 -17.38
CA MET A 34 -3.38 -6.07 -16.58
C MET A 34 -4.83 -6.28 -17.01
N LEU A 35 -5.33 -5.51 -17.98
CA LEU A 35 -6.65 -5.71 -18.53
C LEU A 35 -6.65 -7.00 -19.36
N THR A 36 -7.54 -7.91 -19.01
CA THR A 36 -7.88 -9.05 -19.85
C THR A 36 -8.79 -8.61 -20.99
N PRO A 37 -8.85 -9.36 -22.10
CA PRO A 37 -9.86 -9.16 -23.12
C PRO A 37 -11.27 -9.10 -22.49
N PRO A 38 -12.18 -8.29 -23.04
CA PRO A 38 -13.56 -8.25 -22.57
C PRO A 38 -14.18 -9.65 -22.62
N ASP A 39 -14.60 -10.15 -21.47
CA ASP A 39 -15.33 -11.40 -21.36
C ASP A 39 -16.81 -11.05 -21.09
N PRO A 40 -17.73 -11.31 -22.04
CA PRO A 40 -19.15 -11.04 -21.83
C PRO A 40 -19.78 -12.02 -20.80
N GLY A 41 -19.03 -13.04 -20.37
CA GLY A 41 -19.54 -14.11 -19.53
C GLY A 41 -20.51 -15.03 -20.29
N PRO A 42 -21.21 -15.93 -19.58
CA PRO A 42 -22.23 -16.77 -20.18
C PRO A 42 -23.38 -15.94 -20.73
N ASN A 43 -23.92 -16.32 -21.89
CA ASN A 43 -25.03 -15.61 -22.53
C ASN A 43 -26.31 -15.78 -21.68
N TYR A 44 -26.57 -14.79 -20.83
CA TYR A 44 -27.71 -14.77 -19.92
C TYR A 44 -29.04 -14.83 -20.66
N ALA A 45 -29.20 -14.09 -21.77
CA ALA A 45 -30.43 -14.07 -22.53
C ALA A 45 -30.78 -15.48 -23.04
N LYS A 46 -29.82 -16.15 -23.67
CA LYS A 46 -30.00 -17.54 -24.15
C LYS A 46 -30.30 -18.51 -23.00
N PHE A 47 -29.61 -18.35 -21.86
CA PHE A 47 -29.86 -19.18 -20.69
C PHE A 47 -31.28 -18.99 -20.14
N VAL A 48 -31.77 -17.74 -20.07
CA VAL A 48 -33.13 -17.44 -19.61
C VAL A 48 -34.17 -17.95 -20.60
N GLU A 49 -33.97 -17.76 -21.90
CA GLU A 49 -34.84 -18.30 -22.95
C GLU A 49 -34.96 -19.84 -22.84
N GLU A 50 -33.85 -20.54 -22.63
CA GLU A 50 -33.85 -21.98 -22.42
C GLU A 50 -34.60 -22.38 -21.13
N CYS A 51 -34.42 -21.64 -20.03
CA CYS A 51 -35.17 -21.87 -18.80
C CYS A 51 -36.68 -21.66 -19.00
N GLN A 52 -37.07 -20.59 -19.71
CA GLN A 52 -38.47 -20.28 -20.02
C GLN A 52 -39.09 -21.36 -20.89
N SER A 53 -38.42 -21.77 -21.98
CA SER A 53 -38.89 -22.85 -22.85
C SER A 53 -39.12 -24.16 -22.09
N ARG A 54 -38.27 -24.50 -21.13
CA ARG A 54 -38.45 -25.69 -20.28
C ARG A 54 -39.64 -25.54 -19.33
N MET A 55 -39.86 -24.36 -18.76
CA MET A 55 -41.04 -24.10 -17.91
C MET A 55 -42.34 -24.17 -18.72
N ASP A 56 -42.35 -23.60 -19.94
CA ASP A 56 -43.51 -23.62 -20.84
C ASP A 56 -43.84 -25.05 -21.31
N ALA A 57 -42.83 -25.92 -21.42
CA ALA A 57 -43.00 -27.35 -21.68
C ALA A 57 -43.47 -28.17 -20.46
N GLY A 58 -43.77 -27.52 -19.32
CA GLY A 58 -44.21 -28.16 -18.08
C GLY A 58 -43.10 -28.83 -17.27
N LEU A 59 -41.83 -28.59 -17.59
CA LEU A 59 -40.69 -29.14 -16.86
C LEU A 59 -40.31 -28.24 -15.68
N VAL A 60 -39.95 -28.84 -14.55
CA VAL A 60 -39.43 -28.10 -13.39
C VAL A 60 -37.97 -27.69 -13.65
N ALA A 61 -37.75 -26.44 -14.02
CA ALA A 61 -36.42 -25.87 -14.16
C ALA A 61 -35.91 -25.36 -12.79
N ARG A 62 -34.77 -25.87 -12.33
CA ARG A 62 -34.09 -25.38 -11.12
C ARG A 62 -32.70 -24.90 -11.46
N ILE A 63 -32.42 -23.63 -11.18
CA ILE A 63 -31.09 -23.06 -11.32
C ILE A 63 -30.25 -23.54 -10.13
N ILE A 64 -29.19 -24.29 -10.41
CA ILE A 64 -28.21 -24.73 -9.42
C ILE A 64 -26.91 -23.98 -9.68
N ILE A 65 -26.46 -23.22 -8.68
CA ILE A 65 -25.16 -22.57 -8.72
C ILE A 65 -24.12 -23.62 -8.36
N VAL A 66 -23.39 -24.13 -9.36
CA VAL A 66 -22.28 -25.05 -9.14
C VAL A 66 -21.02 -24.22 -8.88
N PRO A 67 -20.37 -24.35 -7.71
CA PRO A 67 -19.09 -23.70 -7.47
C PRO A 67 -18.01 -24.36 -8.35
N GLU A 68 -17.14 -23.55 -8.96
CA GLU A 68 -16.05 -24.03 -9.85
C GLU A 68 -15.03 -24.95 -9.15
N ARG A 69 -14.99 -24.93 -7.82
CA ARG A 69 -14.29 -25.92 -6.99
C ARG A 69 -15.19 -26.37 -5.85
N PRO A 70 -15.05 -27.63 -5.39
CA PRO A 70 -15.64 -28.05 -4.12
C PRO A 70 -15.21 -27.07 -3.02
N GLN A 71 -16.12 -26.72 -2.12
CA GLN A 71 -15.69 -26.13 -0.85
C GLN A 71 -14.77 -27.18 -0.21
N GLU A 72 -13.51 -26.83 0.06
CA GLU A 72 -12.72 -27.65 0.97
C GLU A 72 -13.51 -27.70 2.29
N GLU A 73 -14.11 -28.86 2.57
CA GLU A 73 -14.78 -29.15 3.84
C GLU A 73 -13.83 -28.82 5.00
N ASP A 74 -14.41 -28.53 6.18
CA ASP A 74 -13.76 -28.19 7.46
C ASP A 74 -12.54 -29.06 7.79
N VAL A 75 -11.42 -28.81 7.12
CA VAL A 75 -10.12 -29.09 7.67
C VAL A 75 -9.90 -27.92 8.60
N HIS A 76 -9.93 -28.15 9.91
CA HIS A 76 -9.27 -27.28 10.88
C HIS A 76 -7.94 -26.85 10.24
N MET A 77 -7.90 -25.61 9.70
CA MET A 77 -6.71 -25.13 9.02
C MET A 77 -5.70 -24.89 10.12
N GLU A 78 -4.91 -25.91 10.41
CA GLU A 78 -3.82 -25.82 11.36
C GLU A 78 -2.94 -24.65 10.94
N VAL A 79 -2.72 -23.75 11.89
CA VAL A 79 -1.79 -22.65 11.70
C VAL A 79 -0.42 -23.30 11.55
N LYS A 80 0.15 -23.22 10.35
CA LYS A 80 1.40 -23.87 10.00
C LYS A 80 2.45 -22.81 9.70
N ARG A 81 3.59 -22.91 10.38
CA ARG A 81 4.75 -22.10 10.03
C ARG A 81 5.29 -22.55 8.68
N GLU A 82 5.21 -21.67 7.69
CA GLU A 82 5.78 -21.91 6.36
C GLU A 82 7.30 -21.73 6.39
N GLU A 83 8.03 -22.49 5.57
CA GLU A 83 9.46 -22.26 5.35
C GLU A 83 9.67 -20.90 4.67
N TYR A 84 10.78 -20.21 4.98
CA TYR A 84 10.99 -18.86 4.47
C TYR A 84 11.03 -18.77 2.94
N GLY A 85 11.61 -19.77 2.26
CA GLY A 85 11.60 -19.85 0.80
C GLY A 85 10.19 -19.98 0.23
N ASP A 86 9.35 -20.79 0.85
CA ASP A 86 7.93 -20.97 0.48
C ASP A 86 7.13 -19.70 0.71
N LEU A 87 7.39 -19.02 1.82
CA LEU A 87 6.79 -17.73 2.13
C LEU A 87 7.13 -16.68 1.07
N VAL A 88 8.40 -16.54 0.70
CA VAL A 88 8.85 -15.57 -0.33
C VAL A 88 8.25 -15.90 -1.70
N TYR A 89 8.21 -17.19 -2.07
CA TYR A 89 7.61 -17.62 -3.33
C TYR A 89 6.10 -17.34 -3.39
N ARG A 90 5.36 -17.67 -2.32
CA ARG A 90 3.92 -17.42 -2.23
C ARG A 90 3.63 -15.92 -2.18
N ALA A 91 4.39 -15.13 -1.43
CA ALA A 91 4.26 -13.67 -1.40
C ALA A 91 4.45 -13.06 -2.79
N HIS A 92 5.45 -13.52 -3.58
CA HIS A 92 5.60 -13.08 -4.96
C HIS A 92 4.40 -13.49 -5.85
N ARG A 93 3.83 -14.68 -5.64
CA ARG A 93 2.64 -15.12 -6.39
C ARG A 93 1.42 -14.23 -6.06
N PHE A 94 1.17 -13.98 -4.78
CA PHE A 94 0.06 -13.12 -4.33
C PHE A 94 0.28 -11.65 -4.67
N PHE A 95 1.53 -11.19 -4.76
CA PHE A 95 1.87 -9.86 -5.26
C PHE A 95 1.25 -9.56 -6.63
N LEU A 96 1.19 -10.53 -7.55
CA LEU A 96 0.57 -10.34 -8.86
C LEU A 96 -0.92 -10.01 -8.77
N THR A 97 -1.60 -10.58 -7.76
CA THR A 97 -3.00 -10.29 -7.42
C THR A 97 -3.10 -8.97 -6.67
N PHE A 98 -2.27 -8.74 -5.64
CA PHE A 98 -2.25 -7.52 -4.83
C PHE A 98 -2.00 -6.25 -5.66
N ARG A 99 -1.08 -6.30 -6.63
CA ARG A 99 -0.76 -5.17 -7.51
C ARG A 99 -1.96 -4.67 -8.31
N ARG A 100 -2.95 -5.53 -8.62
CA ARG A 100 -4.20 -5.12 -9.29
C ARG A 100 -5.01 -4.13 -8.46
N LEU A 101 -4.91 -4.19 -7.13
CA LEU A 101 -5.61 -3.27 -6.22
C LEU A 101 -5.09 -1.84 -6.33
N PHE A 102 -3.81 -1.63 -6.65
CA PHE A 102 -3.22 -0.29 -6.81
C PHE A 102 -3.70 0.46 -8.06
N VAL A 103 -4.31 -0.25 -9.01
CA VAL A 103 -4.82 0.30 -10.27
C VAL A 103 -6.35 0.16 -10.37
N ASP A 104 -7.00 0.00 -9.22
CA ASP A 104 -8.46 -0.12 -9.06
C ASP A 104 -9.09 -1.24 -9.91
N LEU A 105 -8.36 -2.34 -10.12
CA LEU A 105 -8.88 -3.53 -10.79
C LEU A 105 -9.57 -4.47 -9.78
N ILE A 106 -10.71 -5.03 -10.20
CA ILE A 106 -11.50 -5.94 -9.38
C ILE A 106 -10.80 -7.31 -9.34
N LEU A 107 -10.56 -7.82 -8.14
CA LEU A 107 -10.04 -9.18 -7.95
C LEU A 107 -11.11 -10.22 -8.32
N SER A 108 -10.67 -11.31 -8.95
CA SER A 108 -11.53 -12.46 -9.21
C SER A 108 -11.99 -13.13 -7.90
N PHE A 109 -13.06 -13.92 -7.97
CA PHE A 109 -13.49 -14.72 -6.82
C PHE A 109 -12.39 -15.69 -6.36
N GLN A 110 -11.69 -16.31 -7.31
CA GLN A 110 -10.63 -17.27 -7.02
C GLN A 110 -9.42 -16.62 -6.34
N ASP A 111 -8.99 -15.46 -6.84
CA ASP A 111 -7.90 -14.67 -6.24
C ASP A 111 -8.17 -14.41 -4.75
N ARG A 112 -9.42 -14.09 -4.41
CA ARG A 112 -9.83 -13.82 -3.02
C ARG A 112 -9.87 -15.08 -2.16
N ILE A 113 -10.39 -16.19 -2.70
CA ILE A 113 -10.40 -17.49 -2.00
C ILE A 113 -8.97 -17.91 -1.65
N ASP A 114 -8.08 -17.91 -2.63
CA ASP A 114 -6.70 -18.37 -2.46
C ASP A 114 -5.96 -17.48 -1.46
N SER A 115 -6.14 -16.16 -1.54
CA SER A 115 -5.52 -15.19 -0.61
C SER A 115 -6.05 -15.35 0.81
N LEU A 116 -7.36 -15.55 0.97
CA LEU A 116 -8.01 -15.74 2.26
C LEU A 116 -7.56 -17.05 2.91
N ALA A 117 -7.56 -18.15 2.15
CA ALA A 117 -7.11 -19.46 2.62
C ALA A 117 -5.64 -19.42 3.06
N PHE A 118 -4.78 -18.71 2.30
CA PHE A 118 -3.40 -18.51 2.68
C PHE A 118 -3.26 -17.70 3.97
N PHE A 119 -3.92 -16.53 4.07
CA PHE A 119 -3.88 -15.68 5.25
C PHE A 119 -4.38 -16.40 6.53
N ARG A 120 -5.39 -17.27 6.41
CA ARG A 120 -5.91 -18.08 7.51
C ARG A 120 -4.89 -19.07 8.08
N ARG A 121 -3.92 -19.53 7.30
CA ARG A 121 -2.89 -20.48 7.75
C ARG A 121 -1.68 -19.80 8.39
N LEU A 122 -1.47 -18.51 8.15
CA LEU A 122 -0.28 -17.78 8.61
C LEU A 122 -0.33 -17.37 10.09
N HIS A 123 0.83 -17.37 10.74
CA HIS A 123 1.08 -16.66 11.99
C HIS A 123 1.24 -15.16 11.76
N MET A 124 1.10 -14.36 12.83
CA MET A 124 1.23 -12.89 12.79
C MET A 124 2.52 -12.43 12.09
N GLU A 125 3.68 -12.93 12.55
CA GLU A 125 4.98 -12.55 12.00
C GLU A 125 5.07 -12.82 10.49
N GLN A 126 4.60 -13.98 10.05
CA GLN A 126 4.62 -14.37 8.64
C GLN A 126 3.63 -13.56 7.80
N ALA A 127 2.45 -13.24 8.34
CA ALA A 127 1.47 -12.40 7.66
C ALA A 127 2.00 -10.98 7.42
N PHE A 128 2.58 -10.35 8.45
CA PHE A 128 3.27 -9.08 8.26
C PHE A 128 4.44 -9.21 7.28
N LYS A 129 5.19 -10.31 7.34
CA LYS A 129 6.31 -10.54 6.42
C LYS A 129 5.88 -10.64 4.95
N VAL A 130 4.77 -11.31 4.67
CA VAL A 130 4.19 -11.38 3.33
C VAL A 130 3.85 -9.97 2.83
N VAL A 131 3.14 -9.18 3.64
CA VAL A 131 2.77 -7.80 3.28
C VAL A 131 4.02 -6.92 3.09
N GLU A 132 5.05 -7.08 3.93
CA GLU A 132 6.34 -6.42 3.73
C GLU A 132 6.97 -6.76 2.37
N ILE A 133 6.98 -8.04 1.99
CA ILE A 133 7.53 -8.48 0.70
C ILE A 133 6.69 -7.88 -0.45
N GLU A 134 5.37 -7.97 -0.38
CA GLU A 134 4.45 -7.47 -1.42
C GLU A 134 4.56 -5.95 -1.61
N LEU A 135 4.65 -5.17 -0.52
CA LEU A 135 4.82 -3.73 -0.59
C LEU A 135 6.18 -3.33 -1.17
N VAL A 136 7.25 -4.07 -0.86
CA VAL A 136 8.57 -3.85 -1.46
C VAL A 136 8.54 -4.16 -2.96
N LEU A 137 7.91 -5.25 -3.37
CA LEU A 137 7.73 -5.59 -4.79
C LEU A 137 6.90 -4.53 -5.51
N MET A 138 5.91 -3.94 -4.85
CA MET A 138 5.13 -2.84 -5.39
C MET A 138 5.98 -1.58 -5.54
N TYR A 139 6.75 -1.23 -4.51
CA TYR A 139 7.70 -0.12 -4.55
C TYR A 139 8.71 -0.29 -5.70
N GLU A 140 9.29 -1.48 -5.84
CA GLU A 140 10.19 -1.80 -6.94
C GLU A 140 9.50 -1.71 -8.30
N SER A 141 8.22 -2.07 -8.39
CA SER A 141 7.46 -1.98 -9.65
C SER A 141 7.14 -0.54 -10.06
N LEU A 142 6.89 0.36 -9.09
CA LEU A 142 6.51 1.76 -9.35
C LEU A 142 7.69 2.72 -9.43
N HIS A 143 8.74 2.47 -8.65
CA HIS A 143 9.84 3.42 -8.47
C HIS A 143 11.18 2.87 -8.96
N SER A 144 11.26 1.59 -9.30
CA SER A 144 12.46 0.99 -9.86
C SER A 144 12.22 0.48 -11.28
N LYS A 145 13.29 0.03 -11.93
CA LYS A 145 13.25 -0.54 -13.28
C LYS A 145 12.76 -2.01 -13.31
N ALA A 146 12.26 -2.55 -12.19
CA ALA A 146 11.96 -3.97 -12.01
C ALA A 146 11.06 -4.56 -13.11
N LEU A 147 9.99 -3.86 -13.51
CA LEU A 147 9.05 -4.32 -14.54
C LEU A 147 9.72 -4.59 -15.90
N VAL A 148 10.75 -3.82 -16.24
CA VAL A 148 11.47 -3.95 -17.51
C VAL A 148 12.66 -4.91 -17.35
N ILE A 149 13.38 -4.82 -16.22
CA ILE A 149 14.60 -5.59 -15.97
C ILE A 149 14.33 -7.09 -15.85
N HIS A 150 13.28 -7.50 -15.14
CA HIS A 150 13.04 -8.93 -14.92
C HIS A 150 12.46 -9.64 -16.15
N GLY A 151 12.00 -8.88 -17.16
CA GLY A 151 11.59 -9.42 -18.46
C GLY A 151 12.78 -9.92 -19.29
N TRP A 152 12.48 -10.76 -20.29
CA TRP A 152 13.50 -11.36 -21.17
C TRP A 152 14.34 -10.31 -21.92
N LEU A 153 13.70 -9.24 -22.43
CA LEU A 153 14.39 -8.10 -23.06
C LEU A 153 15.31 -7.38 -22.07
N GLY A 154 14.87 -7.16 -20.83
CA GLY A 154 15.67 -6.51 -19.79
C GLY A 154 16.92 -7.32 -19.44
N ARG A 155 16.78 -8.64 -19.27
CA ARG A 155 17.93 -9.54 -19.05
C ARG A 155 18.92 -9.50 -20.22
N GLY A 156 18.43 -9.48 -21.46
CA GLY A 156 19.27 -9.34 -22.65
C GLY A 156 20.03 -8.00 -22.69
N ILE A 157 19.34 -6.90 -22.38
CA ILE A 157 19.95 -5.57 -22.28
C ILE A 157 21.05 -5.55 -21.21
N ARG A 158 20.86 -6.23 -20.08
CA ARG A 158 21.86 -6.30 -19.00
C ARG A 158 23.13 -7.03 -19.38
N VAL A 159 23.00 -8.13 -20.12
CA VAL A 159 24.17 -8.84 -20.68
C VAL A 159 24.93 -7.91 -21.64
N PHE A 160 24.20 -7.19 -22.49
CA PHE A 160 24.81 -6.21 -23.39
C PHE A 160 25.49 -5.05 -22.64
N THR A 161 24.86 -4.47 -21.63
CA THR A 161 25.41 -3.34 -20.87
C THR A 161 26.61 -3.74 -20.01
N LEU A 162 26.71 -5.00 -19.57
CA LEU A 162 27.90 -5.55 -18.92
C LEU A 162 29.03 -5.84 -19.93
N ALA A 163 28.69 -6.39 -21.11
CA ALA A 163 29.67 -6.71 -22.14
C ALA A 163 30.34 -5.43 -22.70
N ALA A 164 29.58 -4.35 -22.88
CA ALA A 164 30.06 -3.09 -23.45
C ALA A 164 31.32 -2.50 -22.75
N PRO A 165 31.35 -2.28 -21.41
CA PRO A 165 32.54 -1.76 -20.74
C PRO A 165 33.69 -2.77 -20.72
N VAL A 166 33.41 -4.08 -20.65
CA VAL A 166 34.45 -5.13 -20.74
C VAL A 166 35.13 -5.11 -22.11
N VAL A 167 34.35 -5.09 -23.19
CA VAL A 167 34.86 -4.98 -24.56
C VAL A 167 35.60 -3.66 -24.75
N SER A 168 35.07 -2.55 -24.24
CA SER A 168 35.71 -1.24 -24.33
C SER A 168 37.06 -1.21 -23.60
N LEU A 169 37.17 -1.88 -22.46
CA LEU A 169 38.42 -2.04 -21.71
C LEU A 169 39.44 -2.88 -22.49
N LEU A 170 39.01 -4.00 -23.08
CA LEU A 170 39.86 -4.87 -23.91
C LEU A 170 40.33 -4.20 -25.21
N LEU A 171 39.53 -3.29 -25.77
CA LEU A 171 39.91 -2.52 -26.95
C LEU A 171 40.82 -1.34 -26.57
N PHE A 172 40.55 -0.67 -25.44
CA PHE A 172 41.37 0.43 -24.95
C PHE A 172 42.77 -0.03 -24.57
N THR A 173 42.90 -1.14 -23.83
CA THR A 173 44.19 -1.75 -23.47
C THR A 173 45.08 -2.05 -24.68
N ARG A 174 44.49 -2.45 -25.82
CA ARG A 174 45.22 -2.69 -27.07
C ARG A 174 45.65 -1.43 -27.81
N ALA A 175 45.04 -0.28 -27.51
CA ALA A 175 45.25 0.99 -28.20
C ALA A 175 45.88 2.08 -27.31
N ALA A 176 46.24 1.75 -26.06
CA ALA A 176 46.64 2.72 -25.04
C ALA A 176 48.08 3.28 -25.20
N GLY A 177 48.87 2.75 -26.14
CA GLY A 177 50.31 3.01 -26.24
C GLY A 177 50.71 4.49 -26.46
N ASP A 178 49.84 5.27 -27.10
CA ASP A 178 50.16 6.65 -27.52
C ASP A 178 49.43 7.74 -26.70
N LEU A 179 48.71 7.38 -25.63
CA LEU A 179 47.95 8.33 -24.82
C LEU A 179 48.73 8.80 -23.58
N PRO A 180 48.50 10.05 -23.12
CA PRO A 180 49.10 10.53 -21.88
C PRO A 180 48.64 9.67 -20.69
N ALA A 181 49.56 9.43 -19.74
CA ALA A 181 49.33 8.52 -18.61
C ALA A 181 48.08 8.88 -17.78
N VAL A 182 47.77 10.17 -17.67
CA VAL A 182 46.58 10.66 -16.94
C VAL A 182 45.29 10.18 -17.61
N ASP A 183 45.17 10.29 -18.93
CA ASP A 183 43.96 9.86 -19.66
C ASP A 183 43.78 8.34 -19.62
N VAL A 184 44.90 7.61 -19.61
CA VAL A 184 44.93 6.15 -19.43
C VAL A 184 44.38 5.77 -18.05
N ILE A 185 44.85 6.41 -16.99
CA ILE A 185 44.37 6.18 -15.62
C ILE A 185 42.87 6.52 -15.51
N ILE A 186 42.45 7.69 -16.00
CA ILE A 186 41.05 8.12 -15.96
C ILE A 186 40.15 7.09 -16.66
N THR A 187 40.55 6.61 -17.84
CA THR A 187 39.78 5.65 -18.62
C THR A 187 39.67 4.30 -17.89
N TYR A 188 40.75 3.82 -17.27
CA TYR A 188 40.71 2.60 -16.45
C TYR A 188 39.78 2.73 -15.25
N VAL A 189 39.82 3.86 -14.55
CA VAL A 189 38.94 4.12 -13.40
C VAL A 189 37.47 4.15 -13.84
N LEU A 190 37.15 4.84 -14.94
CA LEU A 190 35.79 4.94 -15.47
C LEU A 190 35.24 3.59 -15.93
N LEU A 191 36.03 2.81 -16.69
CA LEU A 191 35.60 1.49 -17.18
C LEU A 191 35.51 0.46 -16.04
N GLY A 192 36.47 0.47 -15.12
CA GLY A 192 36.43 -0.37 -13.92
C GLY A 192 35.21 -0.06 -13.05
N GLY A 193 34.94 1.23 -12.79
CA GLY A 193 33.74 1.67 -12.08
C GLY A 193 32.45 1.27 -12.79
N ALA A 194 32.39 1.37 -14.12
CA ALA A 194 31.24 0.94 -14.90
C ALA A 194 30.98 -0.58 -14.78
N ILE A 195 32.02 -1.41 -14.83
CA ILE A 195 31.92 -2.86 -14.64
C ILE A 195 31.41 -3.17 -13.23
N LEU A 196 31.98 -2.53 -12.20
CA LEU A 196 31.55 -2.72 -10.81
C LEU A 196 30.07 -2.35 -10.60
N LEU A 197 29.60 -1.25 -11.18
CA LEU A 197 28.20 -0.83 -11.11
C LEU A 197 27.26 -1.82 -11.83
N GLU A 198 27.67 -2.38 -12.98
CA GLU A 198 26.88 -3.41 -13.67
C GLU A 198 26.83 -4.73 -12.87
N LEU A 199 27.96 -5.17 -12.31
CA LEU A 199 28.02 -6.35 -11.44
C LEU A 199 27.14 -6.17 -10.20
N TYR A 200 27.17 -4.98 -9.59
CA TYR A 200 26.29 -4.64 -8.47
C TYR A 200 24.81 -4.68 -8.86
N ALA A 201 24.45 -4.11 -10.01
CA ALA A 201 23.07 -4.17 -10.51
C ALA A 201 22.60 -5.61 -10.76
N ILE A 202 23.45 -6.47 -11.34
CA ILE A 202 23.17 -7.89 -11.53
C ILE A 202 23.00 -8.61 -10.19
N LEU A 203 23.86 -8.31 -9.20
CA LEU A 203 23.73 -8.85 -7.86
C LEU A 203 22.38 -8.50 -7.22
N LEU A 204 21.93 -7.25 -7.34
CA LEU A 204 20.61 -6.82 -6.85
C LEU A 204 19.46 -7.58 -7.54
N ILE A 205 19.57 -7.82 -8.86
CA ILE A 205 18.58 -8.61 -9.62
C ILE A 205 18.55 -10.06 -9.12
N LEU A 206 19.71 -10.66 -8.87
CA LEU A 206 19.82 -12.05 -8.38
C LEU A 206 19.20 -12.21 -6.98
N ILE A 207 19.42 -11.24 -6.08
CA ILE A 207 18.86 -11.23 -4.72
C ILE A 207 17.36 -10.84 -4.71
N SER A 208 16.78 -10.46 -5.85
CA SER A 208 15.38 -10.05 -5.89
C SER A 208 14.43 -11.26 -5.78
N PRO A 209 13.29 -11.15 -5.04
CA PRO A 209 12.28 -12.19 -4.98
C PRO A 209 11.72 -12.60 -6.36
N TRP A 210 11.74 -11.70 -7.35
CA TRP A 210 11.35 -11.98 -8.74
C TRP A 210 12.16 -13.12 -9.35
N THR A 211 13.49 -13.06 -9.22
CA THR A 211 14.41 -14.05 -9.80
C THR A 211 14.23 -15.41 -9.13
N TYR A 212 14.10 -15.43 -7.81
CA TYR A 212 13.82 -16.66 -7.07
C TYR A 212 12.48 -17.29 -7.48
N ALA A 213 11.43 -16.49 -7.64
CA ALA A 213 10.13 -16.99 -8.05
C ALA A 213 10.13 -17.58 -9.47
N ASP A 214 10.83 -16.94 -10.42
CA ASP A 214 10.98 -17.46 -11.78
C ASP A 214 11.78 -18.77 -11.82
N LEU A 215 12.88 -18.85 -11.06
CA LEU A 215 13.69 -20.07 -10.96
C LEU A 215 12.90 -21.22 -10.33
N ARG A 216 12.15 -20.93 -9.27
CA ARG A 216 11.33 -21.93 -8.58
C ARG A 216 10.16 -22.40 -9.44
N ARG A 217 9.53 -21.50 -10.21
CA ARG A 217 8.51 -21.87 -11.20
C ARG A 217 9.11 -22.79 -12.27
N GLY A 218 10.26 -22.42 -12.84
CA GLY A 218 10.97 -23.23 -13.84
C GLY A 218 11.39 -24.61 -13.31
N ALA A 219 11.91 -24.69 -12.09
CA ALA A 219 12.28 -25.94 -11.45
C ALA A 219 11.10 -26.88 -11.15
N SER A 220 9.88 -26.34 -11.06
CA SER A 220 8.66 -27.14 -10.91
C SER A 220 8.15 -27.72 -12.23
N THR A 221 8.45 -27.08 -13.36
CA THR A 221 7.95 -27.48 -14.70
C THR A 221 9.00 -28.27 -15.49
N SER A 222 10.28 -28.02 -15.25
CA SER A 222 11.40 -28.62 -15.95
C SER A 222 12.41 -29.13 -14.93
N SER A 223 12.70 -30.43 -14.99
CA SER A 223 13.53 -31.29 -14.13
C SER A 223 14.73 -30.67 -13.39
N ASP A 224 15.18 -31.36 -12.33
CA ASP A 224 16.21 -31.11 -11.29
C ASP A 224 17.39 -30.14 -11.53
N ARG A 225 17.70 -29.73 -12.77
CA ARG A 225 18.83 -28.85 -13.13
C ARG A 225 18.76 -27.45 -12.55
N LEU A 226 17.56 -26.87 -12.38
CA LEU A 226 17.39 -25.51 -11.87
C LEU A 226 17.26 -25.43 -10.34
N ARG A 227 17.05 -26.57 -9.66
CA ARG A 227 16.97 -26.65 -8.19
C ARG A 227 18.23 -26.14 -7.48
N PRO A 228 19.47 -26.52 -7.86
CA PRO A 228 20.66 -26.00 -7.20
C PRO A 228 20.82 -24.48 -7.37
N LEU A 229 20.48 -23.95 -8.55
CA LEU A 229 20.53 -22.51 -8.82
C LEU A 229 19.50 -21.75 -7.98
N ALA A 230 18.26 -22.27 -7.87
CA ALA A 230 17.24 -21.71 -7.01
C ALA A 230 17.67 -21.73 -5.53
N GLY A 231 18.32 -22.80 -5.08
CA GLY A 231 18.91 -22.90 -3.75
C GLY A 231 20.01 -21.87 -3.49
N ALA A 232 20.93 -21.68 -4.44
CA ALA A 232 22.00 -20.69 -4.35
C ALA A 232 21.45 -19.25 -4.30
N VAL A 233 20.47 -18.93 -5.14
CA VAL A 233 19.78 -17.64 -5.12
C VAL A 233 19.05 -17.43 -3.79
N PHE A 234 18.36 -18.45 -3.29
CA PHE A 234 17.68 -18.36 -2.00
C PHE A 234 18.65 -18.18 -0.83
N TRP A 235 19.83 -18.82 -0.89
CA TRP A 235 20.88 -18.62 0.11
C TRP A 235 21.36 -17.16 0.12
N LEU A 236 21.58 -16.55 -1.05
CA LEU A 236 21.89 -15.12 -1.16
C LEU A 236 20.76 -14.24 -0.59
N ILE A 237 19.50 -14.54 -0.93
CA ILE A 237 18.34 -13.82 -0.38
C ILE A 237 18.32 -13.91 1.14
N SER A 238 18.50 -15.11 1.69
CA SER A 238 18.48 -15.34 3.13
C SER A 238 19.63 -14.64 3.85
N TYR A 239 20.79 -14.51 3.19
CA TYR A 239 21.94 -13.79 3.72
C TYR A 239 21.73 -12.27 3.73
N PHE A 240 21.31 -11.67 2.61
CA PHE A 240 21.17 -10.21 2.49
C PHE A 240 19.84 -9.67 3.04
N GLN A 241 18.78 -10.48 2.98
CA GLN A 241 17.42 -10.15 3.37
C GLN A 241 16.82 -11.24 4.30
N PRO A 242 17.39 -11.46 5.50
CA PRO A 242 16.89 -12.49 6.40
C PRO A 242 15.46 -12.22 6.83
N GLU A 243 14.71 -13.28 7.17
CA GLU A 243 13.29 -13.20 7.55
C GLU A 243 13.04 -12.17 8.67
N LYS A 244 13.92 -12.13 9.68
CA LYS A 244 13.83 -11.24 10.84
C LYS A 244 14.11 -9.76 10.53
N ARG A 245 14.74 -9.44 9.40
CA ARG A 245 15.07 -8.04 9.05
C ARG A 245 13.82 -7.34 8.52
N PRO A 246 13.34 -6.27 9.18
CA PRO A 246 12.17 -5.54 8.70
C PRO A 246 12.48 -4.88 7.36
N ARG A 247 11.51 -4.89 6.44
CA ARG A 247 11.66 -4.26 5.11
C ARG A 247 11.07 -2.86 5.02
N TRP A 248 10.64 -2.30 6.14
CA TRP A 248 10.11 -0.95 6.29
C TRP A 248 10.55 -0.39 7.65
N SER A 249 10.24 0.88 7.92
CA SER A 249 10.73 1.60 9.09
C SER A 249 10.16 1.13 10.44
N ASN A 250 9.14 0.26 10.47
CA ASN A 250 8.33 -0.03 11.66
C ASN A 250 7.81 1.24 12.35
N GLN A 251 7.56 2.29 11.58
CA GLN A 251 7.09 3.58 12.08
C GLN A 251 5.87 4.06 11.33
N ILE A 252 4.92 4.63 12.05
CA ILE A 252 3.73 5.29 11.49
C ILE A 252 3.75 6.78 11.84
N SER A 253 3.22 7.57 10.92
CA SER A 253 3.11 9.01 11.11
C SER A 253 1.90 9.33 11.99
N GLN A 254 2.03 10.33 12.84
CA GLN A 254 1.02 10.76 13.79
C GLN A 254 0.62 12.19 13.48
N TYR A 255 -0.68 12.42 13.35
CA TYR A 255 -1.24 13.75 13.16
C TYR A 255 -2.55 13.85 13.92
N ASN A 256 -2.69 14.88 14.74
CA ASN A 256 -3.81 15.04 15.67
C ASN A 256 -4.49 16.40 15.44
N LEU A 257 -5.82 16.38 15.32
CA LEU A 257 -6.62 17.57 15.00
C LEU A 257 -6.59 18.60 16.14
N ILE A 258 -6.79 18.16 17.38
CA ILE A 258 -6.83 19.05 18.55
C ILE A 258 -5.45 19.70 18.74
N SER A 259 -4.39 18.87 18.71
CA SER A 259 -3.00 19.33 18.80
C SER A 259 -2.67 20.37 17.74
N TYR A 260 -3.09 20.14 16.49
CA TYR A 260 -2.93 21.09 15.41
C TYR A 260 -3.68 22.39 15.72
N CYS A 261 -4.96 22.33 16.08
CA CYS A 261 -5.79 23.51 16.28
C CYS A 261 -5.29 24.40 17.44
N VAL A 262 -4.79 23.80 18.53
CA VAL A 262 -4.24 24.53 19.68
C VAL A 262 -2.89 25.16 19.36
N LYS A 263 -1.99 24.41 18.70
CA LYS A 263 -0.62 24.89 18.40
C LYS A 263 -0.56 25.82 17.18
N ASP A 264 -1.61 25.85 16.37
CA ASP A 264 -1.64 26.63 15.13
C ASP A 264 -1.82 28.13 15.38
N THR A 265 -0.68 28.79 15.62
CA THR A 265 -0.62 30.25 15.72
C THR A 265 -0.67 30.91 14.33
N PRO A 266 -1.48 31.98 14.15
CA PRO A 266 -1.55 32.73 12.90
C PRO A 266 -0.24 33.51 12.75
N ARG A 267 0.48 33.26 11.65
CA ARG A 267 1.77 33.89 11.36
C ARG A 267 1.78 34.40 9.92
N TRP A 268 2.41 35.55 9.68
CA TRP A 268 2.43 36.22 8.37
C TRP A 268 2.93 35.32 7.23
N TYR A 269 3.94 34.48 7.49
CA TYR A 269 4.50 33.59 6.47
C TYR A 269 3.54 32.45 6.08
N LYS A 270 2.58 32.07 6.94
CA LYS A 270 1.54 31.09 6.57
C LYS A 270 0.57 31.67 5.57
N GLN A 271 0.17 32.93 5.74
CA GLN A 271 -0.67 33.64 4.77
C GLN A 271 0.05 33.77 3.42
N LEU A 272 1.37 33.99 3.44
CA LEU A 272 2.19 33.98 2.23
C LEU A 272 2.20 32.59 1.57
N MET A 273 2.42 31.51 2.34
CA MET A 273 2.41 30.14 1.83
C MET A 273 1.04 29.72 1.27
N GLU A 274 -0.06 30.13 1.92
CA GLU A 274 -1.42 29.93 1.39
C GLU A 274 -1.61 30.65 0.06
N ARG A 275 -1.19 31.92 -0.01
CA ARG A 275 -1.29 32.70 -1.25
C ARG A 275 -0.46 32.09 -2.38
N LEU A 276 0.70 31.52 -2.07
CA LEU A 276 1.53 30.79 -3.04
C LEU A 276 0.87 29.47 -3.47
N GLU A 277 0.26 28.74 -2.53
CA GLU A 277 -0.45 27.49 -2.81
C GLU A 277 -1.64 27.70 -3.74
N TRP A 278 -2.46 28.71 -3.46
CA TRP A 278 -3.57 29.10 -4.34
C TRP A 278 -3.09 29.62 -5.70
N ARG A 279 -2.03 30.44 -5.73
CA ARG A 279 -1.59 31.10 -6.97
C ARG A 279 -0.82 30.16 -7.93
N TRP A 280 -0.10 29.17 -7.40
CA TRP A 280 0.79 28.31 -8.18
C TRP A 280 0.41 26.82 -8.14
N ASN A 281 -0.70 26.48 -7.47
CA ASN A 281 -1.13 25.09 -7.23
C ASN A 281 -0.04 24.20 -6.61
N PHE A 282 0.84 24.81 -5.80
CA PHE A 282 1.94 24.10 -5.12
C PHE A 282 1.65 24.01 -3.63
N ARG A 283 1.61 22.81 -3.05
CA ARG A 283 1.17 22.56 -1.66
C ARG A 283 2.18 23.03 -0.58
N VAL A 284 2.65 24.28 -0.63
CA VAL A 284 3.71 24.80 0.27
C VAL A 284 3.27 24.76 1.73
N LYS A 285 2.09 25.30 2.05
CA LYS A 285 1.62 25.34 3.45
C LYS A 285 1.37 23.93 3.94
N THR A 286 0.69 23.11 3.15
CA THR A 286 0.40 21.73 3.58
C THR A 286 1.69 20.92 3.83
N MET A 287 2.74 21.12 3.02
CA MET A 287 4.04 20.48 3.26
C MET A 287 4.75 21.03 4.51
N TRP A 288 4.65 22.33 4.76
CA TRP A 288 5.19 22.96 5.97
C TRP A 288 4.50 22.46 7.25
N ASP A 289 3.17 22.44 7.25
CA ASP A 289 2.36 21.94 8.35
C ASP A 289 2.60 20.43 8.55
N SER A 290 2.79 19.68 7.46
CA SER A 290 3.22 18.27 7.53
C SER A 290 4.54 18.13 8.28
N TRP A 291 5.56 18.89 7.92
CA TRP A 291 6.86 18.80 8.58
C TRP A 291 6.81 19.20 10.07
N ARG A 292 6.00 20.20 10.43
CA ARG A 292 5.97 20.76 11.79
C ARG A 292 5.09 19.99 12.78
N TYR A 293 3.97 19.44 12.31
CA TYR A 293 2.94 18.83 13.17
C TYR A 293 2.83 17.32 12.99
N THR A 294 3.63 16.71 12.11
CA THR A 294 3.69 15.25 11.99
C THR A 294 4.83 14.70 12.81
N ASN A 295 4.50 13.82 13.75
CA ASN A 295 5.50 13.02 14.47
C ASN A 295 5.54 11.60 13.92
N LYS A 296 6.59 10.84 14.22
CA LYS A 296 6.67 9.42 13.89
C LYS A 296 6.82 8.61 15.17
N ILE A 297 6.03 7.56 15.30
CA ILE A 297 6.11 6.63 16.42
C ILE A 297 6.44 5.23 15.91
N ALA A 298 7.10 4.44 16.73
CA ALA A 298 7.36 3.03 16.43
C ALA A 298 6.06 2.22 16.63
N VAL A 299 5.76 1.32 15.70
CA VAL A 299 4.62 0.42 15.81
C VAL A 299 4.96 -0.69 16.80
N SER A 300 4.26 -0.71 17.93
CA SER A 300 4.44 -1.74 18.96
C SER A 300 4.00 -3.13 18.46
N GLU A 301 4.61 -4.18 19.01
CA GLU A 301 4.19 -5.56 18.70
C GLU A 301 2.76 -5.86 19.19
N GLN A 302 2.32 -5.19 20.26
CA GLN A 302 0.93 -5.28 20.73
C GLN A 302 -0.05 -4.72 19.70
N LEU A 303 0.28 -3.58 19.07
CA LEU A 303 -0.53 -2.99 18.01
C LEU A 303 -0.59 -3.90 16.77
N LYS A 304 0.55 -4.49 16.37
CA LYS A 304 0.59 -5.47 15.29
C LYS A 304 -0.31 -6.67 15.58
N ARG A 305 -0.24 -7.20 16.81
CA ARG A 305 -1.08 -8.31 17.26
C ARG A 305 -2.56 -7.95 17.23
N LEU A 306 -2.93 -6.77 17.72
CA LEU A 306 -4.31 -6.30 17.69
C LEU A 306 -4.85 -6.22 16.26
N VAL A 307 -4.10 -5.61 15.33
CA VAL A 307 -4.50 -5.52 13.93
C VAL A 307 -4.64 -6.91 13.31
N PHE A 308 -3.67 -7.79 13.55
CA PHE A 308 -3.70 -9.15 13.05
C PHE A 308 -4.90 -9.94 13.58
N ASP A 309 -5.18 -9.90 14.88
CA ASP A 309 -6.28 -10.63 15.51
C ASP A 309 -7.64 -10.13 14.99
N GLN A 310 -7.80 -8.82 14.77
CA GLN A 310 -9.03 -8.28 14.17
C GLN A 310 -9.22 -8.76 12.73
N LEU A 311 -8.17 -8.72 11.91
CA LEU A 311 -8.21 -9.19 10.52
C LEU A 311 -8.41 -10.71 10.45
N LYS A 312 -7.78 -11.48 11.34
CA LYS A 312 -7.92 -12.93 11.44
C LYS A 312 -9.33 -13.32 11.87
N SER A 313 -9.89 -12.64 12.87
CA SER A 313 -11.27 -12.83 13.30
C SER A 313 -12.26 -12.55 12.17
N LYS A 314 -12.06 -11.45 11.42
CA LYS A 314 -12.88 -11.09 10.26
C LYS A 314 -12.72 -12.10 9.12
N ALA A 315 -11.51 -12.60 8.89
CA ALA A 315 -11.23 -13.63 7.90
C ALA A 315 -11.90 -14.96 8.26
N ASN A 316 -11.97 -15.33 9.54
CA ASN A 316 -12.57 -16.58 10.01
C ASN A 316 -14.09 -16.52 10.13
N SER A 317 -14.70 -15.32 10.25
CA SER A 317 -16.15 -15.18 10.43
C SER A 317 -16.99 -15.52 9.20
N THR A 318 -16.39 -15.83 8.05
CA THR A 318 -17.15 -16.04 6.80
C THR A 318 -16.42 -16.98 5.86
N MET A 319 -17.04 -18.11 5.51
CA MET A 319 -16.48 -19.09 4.57
C MET A 319 -16.76 -18.76 3.10
N ASP A 320 -17.78 -17.93 2.82
CA ASP A 320 -18.18 -17.56 1.46
C ASP A 320 -17.41 -16.34 0.91
N PRO A 321 -16.78 -16.44 -0.28
CA PRO A 321 -16.07 -15.34 -0.94
C PRO A 321 -16.94 -14.13 -1.29
N LYS A 322 -18.22 -14.32 -1.63
CA LYS A 322 -19.14 -13.19 -1.90
C LYS A 322 -19.38 -12.41 -0.62
N SER A 323 -19.58 -13.13 0.47
CA SER A 323 -19.71 -12.55 1.80
C SER A 323 -18.42 -11.88 2.29
N TYR A 324 -17.23 -12.41 1.94
CA TYR A 324 -15.94 -11.76 2.24
C TYR A 324 -15.74 -10.45 1.46
N ARG A 325 -16.18 -10.35 0.21
CA ARG A 325 -16.18 -9.08 -0.54
C ARG A 325 -16.98 -8.01 0.21
N LYS A 326 -18.20 -8.35 0.62
CA LYS A 326 -19.08 -7.46 1.38
C LYS A 326 -18.46 -7.06 2.73
N LEU A 327 -17.73 -7.97 3.36
CA LEU A 327 -16.92 -7.65 4.55
C LEU A 327 -15.80 -6.64 4.27
N GLY A 328 -15.13 -6.73 3.13
CA GLY A 328 -14.10 -5.77 2.71
C GLY A 328 -14.65 -4.36 2.49
N GLU A 329 -15.93 -4.24 2.12
CA GLU A 329 -16.62 -2.96 1.93
C GLU A 329 -17.02 -2.29 3.28
N HIS A 330 -17.08 -3.05 4.38
CA HIS A 330 -17.35 -2.50 5.70
C HIS A 330 -16.18 -1.67 6.25
N ARG A 331 -16.44 -0.39 6.51
CA ARG A 331 -15.50 0.62 7.05
C ARG A 331 -15.55 0.73 8.58
N GLY A 332 -16.48 0.01 9.21
CA GLY A 332 -16.68 -0.02 10.66
C GLY A 332 -17.96 -0.75 11.08
N GLN A 333 -18.89 -0.97 10.14
CA GLN A 333 -20.17 -1.66 10.36
C GLN A 333 -19.97 -3.01 11.06
N TRP A 334 -19.04 -3.82 10.57
CA TRP A 334 -18.75 -5.15 11.14
C TRP A 334 -18.31 -5.08 12.61
N ALA A 335 -17.46 -4.11 12.96
CA ALA A 335 -16.99 -3.94 14.34
C ALA A 335 -18.14 -3.53 15.27
N LEU A 336 -19.01 -2.61 14.82
CA LEU A 336 -20.18 -2.18 15.57
C LEU A 336 -21.22 -3.30 15.72
N GLN A 337 -21.46 -4.08 14.68
CA GLN A 337 -22.37 -5.22 14.70
C GLN A 337 -21.91 -6.27 15.71
N ARG A 338 -20.62 -6.62 15.72
CA ARG A 338 -20.05 -7.58 16.68
C ARG A 338 -20.19 -7.13 18.14
N LYS A 339 -20.24 -5.82 18.38
CA LYS A 339 -20.43 -5.23 19.71
C LYS A 339 -21.91 -4.92 20.02
N GLY A 340 -22.84 -5.17 19.10
CA GLY A 340 -24.26 -4.83 19.28
C GLY A 340 -24.54 -3.32 19.28
N LEU A 341 -23.61 -2.49 18.80
CA LEU A 341 -23.69 -1.02 18.86
C LEU A 341 -24.14 -0.39 17.54
N TYR A 342 -24.36 -1.19 16.49
CA TYR A 342 -24.70 -0.67 15.16
C TYR A 342 -26.00 0.16 15.16
N GLN A 343 -27.02 -0.22 15.93
CA GLN A 343 -28.27 0.56 16.01
C GLN A 343 -28.07 1.96 16.62
N LYS A 344 -27.04 2.14 17.47
CA LYS A 344 -26.75 3.42 18.14
C LYS A 344 -25.73 4.26 17.38
N LEU A 345 -24.74 3.62 16.77
CA LEU A 345 -23.57 4.27 16.16
C LEU A 345 -23.45 4.04 14.64
N GLY A 346 -24.40 3.37 13.99
CA GLY A 346 -24.34 3.05 12.55
C GLY A 346 -24.18 4.28 11.66
N TRP A 347 -24.85 5.38 12.02
CA TRP A 347 -24.75 6.67 11.32
C TRP A 347 -23.30 7.20 11.23
N SER A 348 -22.43 6.87 12.19
CA SER A 348 -21.03 7.30 12.22
C SER A 348 -20.12 6.56 11.22
N VAL A 349 -20.58 5.42 10.68
CA VAL A 349 -19.82 4.60 9.72
C VAL A 349 -20.50 4.50 8.35
N ASP A 350 -21.78 4.86 8.28
CA ASP A 350 -22.58 4.88 7.04
C ASP A 350 -22.51 6.24 6.30
N CYS A 351 -21.84 7.24 6.89
CA CYS A 351 -21.52 8.51 6.25
C CYS A 351 -20.35 8.39 5.25
N GLU A 352 -19.97 9.51 4.64
CA GLU A 352 -18.80 9.54 3.75
C GLU A 352 -17.51 9.14 4.48
N PHE A 353 -16.54 8.57 3.77
CA PHE A 353 -15.39 7.91 4.41
C PHE A 353 -14.52 8.87 5.22
N ASP A 354 -14.25 10.04 4.66
CA ASP A 354 -13.53 11.14 5.28
C ASP A 354 -14.28 11.76 6.46
N GLU A 355 -15.61 11.85 6.39
CA GLU A 355 -16.46 12.23 7.51
C GLU A 355 -16.34 11.23 8.66
N SER A 356 -16.43 9.93 8.36
CA SER A 356 -16.28 8.86 9.35
C SER A 356 -14.90 8.90 10.03
N ILE A 357 -13.81 9.12 9.28
CA ILE A 357 -12.46 9.25 9.85
C ILE A 357 -12.40 10.41 10.84
N LEU A 358 -12.94 11.58 10.48
CA LEU A 358 -12.90 12.75 11.35
C LEU A 358 -13.75 12.56 12.61
N LEU A 359 -14.96 12.01 12.48
CA LEU A 359 -15.85 11.71 13.61
C LEU A 359 -15.19 10.76 14.60
N TRP A 360 -14.68 9.62 14.11
CA TRP A 360 -14.01 8.64 14.96
C TRP A 360 -12.68 9.17 15.52
N HIS A 361 -11.99 10.07 14.81
CA HIS A 361 -10.78 10.71 15.33
C HIS A 361 -11.09 11.55 16.56
N ILE A 362 -12.07 12.46 16.45
CA ILE A 362 -12.51 13.31 17.57
C ILE A 362 -13.03 12.43 18.71
N ALA A 363 -13.91 11.46 18.43
CA ALA A 363 -14.46 10.58 19.45
C ALA A 363 -13.37 9.77 20.18
N THR A 364 -12.35 9.31 19.48
CA THR A 364 -11.23 8.56 20.09
C THR A 364 -10.45 9.43 21.06
N ASP A 365 -10.15 10.68 20.71
CA ASP A 365 -9.46 11.61 21.61
C ASP A 365 -10.32 11.98 22.83
N LEU A 366 -11.61 12.25 22.64
CA LEU A 366 -12.52 12.55 23.74
C LEU A 366 -12.63 11.38 24.73
N CYS A 367 -12.73 10.15 24.22
CA CYS A 367 -12.75 8.94 25.05
C CYS A 367 -11.39 8.66 25.71
N PHE A 368 -10.28 9.00 25.05
CA PHE A 368 -8.94 8.82 25.60
C PHE A 368 -8.74 9.70 26.84
N TYR A 369 -9.06 11.00 26.74
CA TYR A 369 -8.94 11.94 27.85
C TYR A 369 -10.08 11.82 28.88
N ALA A 370 -11.18 11.14 28.56
CA ALA A 370 -12.23 10.85 29.53
C ALA A 370 -11.84 9.76 30.55
N ASN A 371 -10.88 8.91 30.20
CA ASN A 371 -10.40 7.84 31.07
C ASN A 371 -9.16 8.34 31.83
N ASN A 372 -9.27 8.46 33.15
CA ASN A 372 -8.17 8.92 34.00
C ASN A 372 -6.94 8.00 33.96
N ASP A 373 -7.13 6.71 33.65
CA ASP A 373 -6.07 5.73 33.42
C ASP A 373 -6.13 5.22 31.97
N PRO A 374 -5.22 5.66 31.08
CA PRO A 374 -5.23 5.21 29.70
C PRO A 374 -4.84 3.72 29.64
N LEU A 375 -5.82 2.87 29.37
CA LEU A 375 -5.58 1.45 29.07
C LEU A 375 -4.65 1.34 27.84
N PRO A 376 -3.77 0.32 27.74
CA PRO A 376 -2.94 0.10 26.55
C PRO A 376 -3.74 0.05 25.25
N LEU A 377 -4.99 -0.41 25.32
CA LEU A 377 -5.92 -0.42 24.20
C LEU A 377 -6.33 0.99 23.74
N ALA A 378 -6.50 1.93 24.68
CA ALA A 378 -6.86 3.31 24.38
C ALA A 378 -5.71 4.03 23.68
N GLU A 379 -4.46 3.82 24.13
CA GLU A 379 -3.27 4.33 23.45
C GLU A 379 -3.16 3.80 22.02
N MET A 380 -3.23 2.48 21.82
CA MET A 380 -3.18 1.88 20.48
C MET A 380 -4.31 2.36 19.57
N SER A 381 -5.52 2.57 20.12
CA SER A 381 -6.66 3.11 19.36
C SER A 381 -6.39 4.55 18.92
N ARG A 382 -5.79 5.36 19.79
CA ARG A 382 -5.38 6.73 19.50
C ARG A 382 -4.26 6.79 18.44
N GLU A 383 -3.29 5.89 18.51
CA GLU A 383 -2.21 5.77 17.51
C GLU A 383 -2.75 5.46 16.09
N ILE A 384 -3.71 4.52 15.98
CA ILE A 384 -4.38 4.20 14.71
C ILE A 384 -5.20 5.39 14.22
N SER A 385 -5.97 6.03 15.11
CA SER A 385 -6.79 7.20 14.79
C SER A 385 -5.96 8.36 14.23
N ASN A 386 -4.86 8.71 14.90
CA ASN A 386 -3.91 9.74 14.45
C ASN A 386 -3.26 9.39 13.09
N TYR A 387 -2.98 8.11 12.85
CA TYR A 387 -2.44 7.66 11.56
C TYR A 387 -3.48 7.77 10.44
N MET A 388 -4.73 7.40 10.69
CA MET A 388 -5.82 7.56 9.72
C MET A 388 -6.07 9.03 9.38
N LEU A 389 -6.03 9.92 10.37
CA LEU A 389 -6.11 11.36 10.13
C LEU A 389 -4.90 11.87 9.32
N PHE A 390 -3.70 11.40 9.65
CA PHE A 390 -2.50 11.73 8.86
C PHE A 390 -2.67 11.35 7.38
N LEU A 391 -3.20 10.16 7.09
CA LEU A 391 -3.46 9.75 5.72
C LEU A 391 -4.45 10.71 5.04
N LEU A 392 -5.50 11.15 5.73
CA LEU A 392 -6.54 12.02 5.19
C LEU A 392 -5.98 13.38 4.76
N VAL A 393 -5.14 13.97 5.61
CA VAL A 393 -4.65 15.33 5.42
C VAL A 393 -3.38 15.37 4.55
N MET A 394 -2.43 14.48 4.84
CA MET A 394 -1.07 14.52 4.27
C MET A 394 -0.88 13.60 3.07
N ARG A 395 -1.71 12.55 2.94
CA ARG A 395 -1.66 11.56 1.85
C ARG A 395 -3.04 11.30 1.22
N PRO A 396 -3.78 12.35 0.81
CA PRO A 396 -5.15 12.21 0.30
C PRO A 396 -5.22 11.27 -0.91
N PHE A 397 -4.17 11.20 -1.74
CA PHE A 397 -4.08 10.31 -2.90
C PHE A 397 -4.10 8.82 -2.56
N MET A 398 -3.81 8.45 -1.31
CA MET A 398 -3.86 7.06 -0.84
C MET A 398 -5.26 6.63 -0.41
N MET A 399 -6.22 7.56 -0.38
CA MET A 399 -7.58 7.29 0.04
C MET A 399 -8.57 7.84 -0.99
N THR A 400 -9.72 7.20 -1.08
CA THR A 400 -10.87 7.71 -1.83
C THR A 400 -11.58 8.80 -1.03
N ALA A 401 -10.84 9.81 -0.58
CA ALA A 401 -11.38 10.95 0.14
C ALA A 401 -11.89 11.98 -0.89
N SER A 402 -13.21 12.19 -0.91
CA SER A 402 -13.89 13.13 -1.80
C SER A 402 -13.54 14.58 -1.41
N ILE A 403 -14.18 15.07 -0.36
CA ILE A 403 -14.18 16.45 0.10
C ILE A 403 -13.39 16.56 1.42
N GLY A 404 -12.57 15.55 1.73
CA GLY A 404 -11.93 15.38 3.04
C GLY A 404 -11.04 16.54 3.46
N GLN A 405 -10.37 17.20 2.52
CA GLN A 405 -9.58 18.40 2.81
C GLN A 405 -10.45 19.60 3.21
N ILE A 406 -11.61 19.78 2.56
CA ILE A 406 -12.56 20.85 2.87
C ILE A 406 -13.21 20.57 4.23
N ARG A 407 -13.70 19.34 4.46
CA ARG A 407 -14.25 18.92 5.77
C ARG A 407 -13.25 19.13 6.90
N PHE A 408 -12.00 18.70 6.70
CA PHE A 408 -10.94 18.90 7.68
C PHE A 408 -10.66 20.39 7.94
N GLY A 409 -10.59 21.20 6.87
CA GLY A 409 -10.39 22.65 6.96
C GLY A 409 -11.49 23.35 7.76
N ASP A 410 -12.76 23.06 7.44
CA ASP A 410 -13.93 23.60 8.14
C ASP A 410 -13.94 23.17 9.61
N THR A 411 -13.66 21.89 9.89
CA THR A 411 -13.59 21.34 11.25
C THR A 411 -12.48 22.02 12.06
N CYS A 412 -11.31 22.24 11.46
CA CYS A 412 -10.22 22.97 12.11
C CYS A 412 -10.56 24.43 12.36
N ALA A 413 -11.26 25.10 11.43
CA ALA A 413 -11.68 26.49 11.59
C ALA A 413 -12.66 26.63 12.76
N GLU A 414 -13.64 25.74 12.86
CA GLU A 414 -14.58 25.70 13.99
C GLU A 414 -13.87 25.41 15.31
N ALA A 415 -13.00 24.40 15.35
CA ALA A 415 -12.24 24.04 16.54
C ALA A 415 -11.35 25.19 17.03
N LYS A 416 -10.62 25.86 16.13
CA LYS A 416 -9.81 27.04 16.46
C LYS A 416 -10.66 28.17 17.04
N ASN A 417 -11.82 28.44 16.44
CA ASN A 417 -12.74 29.46 16.95
C ASN A 417 -13.31 29.07 18.33
N PHE A 418 -13.54 27.79 18.58
CA PHE A 418 -14.03 27.30 19.87
C PHE A 418 -12.97 27.39 20.97
N PHE A 419 -11.72 26.98 20.68
CA PHE A 419 -10.62 26.99 21.64
C PHE A 419 -10.11 28.40 21.94
N ARG A 420 -10.07 29.31 20.95
CA ARG A 420 -9.60 30.71 21.13
C ARG A 420 -10.52 31.58 21.99
N ARG A 421 -11.70 31.12 22.37
CA ARG A 421 -12.61 31.89 23.25
C ARG A 421 -12.09 32.01 24.68
N ASP A 422 -11.02 31.28 25.03
CA ASP A 422 -10.50 31.19 26.38
C ASP A 422 -8.97 31.09 26.33
N ASP A 423 -8.28 32.09 26.88
CA ASP A 423 -6.84 32.25 26.77
C ASP A 423 -6.05 31.24 27.63
N GLU A 424 -6.72 30.46 28.48
CA GLU A 424 -6.10 29.49 29.39
C GLU A 424 -5.80 28.12 28.75
N ILE A 425 -6.35 27.83 27.57
CA ILE A 425 -6.25 26.48 26.97
C ILE A 425 -4.92 26.29 26.26
N LYS A 426 -4.08 25.43 26.84
CA LYS A 426 -2.78 25.07 26.28
C LYS A 426 -2.62 23.58 26.03
N HIS A 427 -3.42 22.73 26.69
CA HIS A 427 -3.32 21.28 26.61
C HIS A 427 -4.52 20.64 25.90
N GLU A 428 -4.26 19.49 25.27
CA GLU A 428 -5.28 18.73 24.52
C GLU A 428 -6.38 18.17 25.44
N GLU A 429 -6.04 17.87 26.69
CA GLU A 429 -6.97 17.38 27.71
C GLU A 429 -8.04 18.42 28.07
N ASP A 430 -7.64 19.67 28.28
CA ASP A 430 -8.55 20.79 28.55
C ASP A 430 -9.52 21.01 27.37
N CYS A 431 -9.01 20.92 26.14
CA CYS A 431 -9.82 20.98 24.93
C CYS A 431 -10.87 19.86 24.89
N ALA A 432 -10.46 18.63 25.20
CA ALA A 432 -11.34 17.47 25.20
C ALA A 432 -12.42 17.58 26.29
N GLY A 433 -12.05 18.05 27.49
CA GLY A 433 -13.00 18.35 28.57
C GLY A 433 -14.06 19.35 28.13
N ARG A 434 -13.63 20.51 27.63
CA ARG A 434 -14.56 21.55 27.15
C ARG A 434 -15.47 21.10 26.02
N LEU A 435 -14.97 20.30 25.08
CA LEU A 435 -15.81 19.76 24.00
C LEU A 435 -16.93 18.86 24.54
N ARG A 436 -16.68 18.13 25.63
CA ARG A 436 -17.68 17.28 26.29
C ARG A 436 -18.72 18.09 27.08
N ASP A 437 -18.33 19.24 27.61
CA ASP A 437 -19.22 20.09 28.41
C ASP A 437 -20.26 20.85 27.56
N VAL A 438 -20.08 20.89 26.23
CA VAL A 438 -21.05 21.53 25.33
C VAL A 438 -22.34 20.73 25.26
N ASN A 439 -23.43 21.33 25.71
CA ASN A 439 -24.76 20.72 25.65
C ASN A 439 -25.36 20.79 24.24
N THR A 440 -25.24 19.70 23.47
CA THR A 440 -25.79 19.56 22.11
C THR A 440 -27.28 19.22 22.08
N SER A 441 -27.95 19.06 23.23
CA SER A 441 -29.40 18.77 23.27
C SER A 441 -30.28 19.98 22.95
N ILE A 442 -29.73 21.19 23.04
CA ILE A 442 -30.47 22.47 22.85
C ILE A 442 -30.83 22.68 21.36
N ALA A 443 -29.90 22.39 20.45
CA ALA A 443 -30.12 22.47 19.01
C ALA A 443 -29.19 21.48 18.31
N ARG A 444 -29.66 20.81 17.25
CA ARG A 444 -28.79 19.90 16.49
C ARG A 444 -27.73 20.73 15.76
N PRO A 445 -26.44 20.38 15.86
CA PRO A 445 -25.36 21.13 15.21
C PRO A 445 -25.59 21.34 13.70
N ARG A 446 -26.17 20.35 13.02
CA ARG A 446 -26.54 20.44 11.60
C ARG A 446 -27.54 21.57 11.30
N ASP A 447 -28.49 21.82 12.19
CA ASP A 447 -29.52 22.83 12.01
C ASP A 447 -28.96 24.25 12.19
N VAL A 448 -27.91 24.40 13.02
CA VAL A 448 -27.23 25.69 13.25
C VAL A 448 -26.21 26.01 12.15
N LYS A 449 -25.49 24.99 11.66
CA LYS A 449 -24.45 25.17 10.64
C LYS A 449 -24.99 25.31 9.22
N GLY A 450 -26.13 24.65 8.94
CA GLY A 450 -26.69 24.55 7.60
C GLY A 450 -25.72 23.94 6.59
N ASP A 451 -25.91 24.20 5.30
CA ASP A 451 -25.06 23.65 4.23
C ASP A 451 -23.74 24.38 4.01
N ARG A 452 -23.54 25.52 4.70
CA ARG A 452 -22.38 26.42 4.50
C ARG A 452 -21.08 25.86 5.05
N SER A 453 -21.13 25.04 6.11
CA SER A 453 -19.96 24.40 6.71
C SER A 453 -20.11 22.88 6.64
N LYS A 454 -19.04 22.19 6.25
CA LYS A 454 -18.95 20.72 6.29
C LYS A 454 -18.18 20.23 7.52
N SER A 455 -18.10 21.06 8.56
CA SER A 455 -17.46 20.70 9.82
C SER A 455 -18.21 19.59 10.54
N VAL A 456 -17.45 18.61 11.04
CA VAL A 456 -17.96 17.48 11.83
C VAL A 456 -17.78 17.67 13.35
N LEU A 457 -17.33 18.85 13.79
CA LEU A 457 -17.16 19.14 15.21
C LEU A 457 -18.53 19.34 15.88
N PHE A 458 -18.87 18.58 16.92
CA PHE A 458 -20.22 18.51 17.56
C PHE A 458 -21.31 17.78 16.76
#